data_AF-A0A1J1ICI1-F1
#
_entry.id   AF-A0A1J1ICI1-F1
#
_cell.length_a   1.000
_cell.length_b   1.000
_cell.length_c   1.000
_cell.angle_alpha   90.00
_cell.angle_beta   90.00
_cell.angle_gamma   90.00
#
_symmetry.space_group_name_H-M   'P 1'
#
loop_
_entity.id
_entity.type
_entity.pdbx_description
1 polymer ?
#
loop_
_entity_poly.entity_id
_entity_poly.type
_entity_poly.pdbx_seq_one_letter_code
_entity_poly.pdbx_strand_id
1 'polypeptide(L)'
;MLLEINGKSQEMIFVLVTYVCAVIQEPCTSGTTPIVSHCPTVVGEGSSSGVAIMRAISSSSQRRDSSSSDDCAIMAAKHKLHSSQFHPTLRKLNEPNVEITATNLMYPVFLLEDDNALEEIPSMPNVYRYGLKKLIEHLAPLVELGLSSILIFGVLVKLPKDENGTHADSNSNPVIRALPLLRQRFPELLIGCDVCLCPYTSHGHCGIVINDAAKSAPQFGDRRAYQLPSGSRGLGIRAARRDIDEGADMLMVKPGMSYLDIVRDVKNEFPEYPLFIYQVSGEYSMLIHGAKAGAFELKTVLNEVLTSMRRAGADCIITYFVPTLLQWMKTDRLN
;
A
#
# COMPACT_ATOMS: atom_id res chain seq x y z
N MET A 1 9.98 4.78 -13.64
CA MET A 1 9.50 4.29 -14.95
C MET A 1 8.86 5.44 -15.76
N LEU A 2 9.08 5.57 -17.08
CA LEU A 2 8.40 6.58 -17.94
C LEU A 2 7.19 5.94 -18.65
N LEU A 3 6.01 6.56 -18.61
CA LEU A 3 4.88 6.14 -19.46
C LEU A 3 4.88 6.99 -20.73
N GLU A 4 4.93 6.37 -21.90
CA GLU A 4 4.69 7.08 -23.14
C GLU A 4 3.18 7.20 -23.40
N ILE A 5 2.68 8.43 -23.40
CA ILE A 5 1.33 8.75 -23.85
C ILE A 5 1.47 9.53 -25.16
N ASN A 6 0.95 8.98 -26.27
CA ASN A 6 1.00 9.59 -27.60
C ASN A 6 2.43 10.03 -28.03
N GLY A 7 3.44 9.18 -27.79
CA GLY A 7 4.85 9.45 -28.14
C GLY A 7 5.51 10.57 -27.33
N LYS A 8 4.94 10.93 -26.16
CA LYS A 8 5.57 11.81 -25.18
C LYS A 8 5.77 11.06 -23.87
N SER A 9 7.02 10.92 -23.46
CA SER A 9 7.37 10.39 -22.15
C SER A 9 6.81 11.31 -21.06
N GLN A 10 5.89 10.80 -20.25
CA GLN A 10 5.45 11.44 -19.02
C GLN A 10 6.20 10.80 -17.85
N GLU A 11 6.75 11.63 -16.97
CA GLU A 11 7.14 11.18 -15.63
C GLU A 11 5.87 10.73 -14.92
N MET A 12 5.68 9.42 -14.81
CA MET A 12 4.71 8.80 -13.92
C MET A 12 5.48 8.19 -12.77
N ILE A 13 5.19 8.68 -11.56
CA ILE A 13 5.88 8.25 -10.34
C ILE A 13 5.37 6.87 -9.89
N PHE A 14 4.29 6.36 -10.51
CA PHE A 14 3.68 5.07 -10.20
C PHE A 14 3.14 4.39 -11.46
N VAL A 15 3.58 3.17 -11.72
CA VAL A 15 2.87 2.21 -12.58
C VAL A 15 2.33 1.12 -11.66
N LEU A 16 1.02 1.16 -11.43
CA LEU A 16 0.36 0.22 -10.52
C LEU A 16 0.15 -1.14 -11.18
N VAL A 17 1.17 -1.99 -11.20
CA VAL A 17 0.96 -3.43 -11.45
C VAL A 17 0.27 -4.03 -10.21
N THR A 18 -1.06 -3.81 -10.11
CA THR A 18 -1.91 -4.71 -9.32
C THR A 18 -1.62 -6.11 -9.84
N TYR A 19 -1.19 -7.07 -9.01
CA TYR A 19 -0.76 -8.41 -9.42
C TYR A 19 -1.62 -9.01 -10.55
N VAL A 20 -1.15 -8.78 -11.77
CA VAL A 20 -1.74 -9.14 -13.04
C VAL A 20 -0.55 -9.63 -13.82
N CYS A 21 -0.40 -10.95 -13.86
CA CYS A 21 0.57 -11.58 -14.72
C CYS A 21 0.09 -11.47 -16.18
N ALA A 22 0.24 -10.27 -16.77
CA ALA A 22 0.19 -10.10 -18.20
C ALA A 22 1.52 -10.64 -18.75
N VAL A 23 1.51 -11.89 -19.18
CA VAL A 23 2.66 -12.48 -19.88
C VAL A 23 2.79 -11.79 -21.23
N ILE A 24 3.63 -10.76 -21.31
CA ILE A 24 4.11 -10.24 -22.59
C ILE A 24 5.11 -11.26 -23.10
N GLN A 25 4.61 -12.23 -23.86
CA GLN A 25 5.43 -13.23 -24.51
C GLN A 25 6.06 -12.58 -25.76
N GLU A 26 7.18 -11.88 -25.57
CA GLU A 26 7.94 -11.37 -26.72
C GLU A 26 8.39 -12.52 -27.64
N PRO A 27 8.34 -12.34 -28.97
CA PRO A 27 8.80 -13.35 -29.90
C PRO A 27 10.31 -13.52 -29.78
N CYS A 28 10.71 -14.65 -29.19
CA CYS A 28 12.10 -15.00 -28.97
C CYS A 28 12.89 -15.03 -30.29
N THR A 29 13.74 -14.02 -30.51
CA THR A 29 14.71 -14.00 -31.61
C THR A 29 16.06 -14.50 -31.11
N SER A 30 16.60 -15.51 -31.79
CA SER A 30 17.74 -16.30 -31.35
C SER A 30 19.09 -15.57 -31.49
N GLY A 31 19.93 -15.59 -30.44
CA GLY A 31 21.31 -15.09 -30.48
C GLY A 31 22.23 -15.68 -29.39
N THR A 32 23.44 -16.12 -29.78
CA THR A 32 24.47 -16.80 -28.95
C THR A 32 25.61 -15.84 -28.56
N THR A 33 26.46 -16.04 -27.53
CA THR A 33 26.82 -17.22 -26.68
C THR A 33 27.40 -16.71 -25.32
N PRO A 34 27.65 -17.55 -24.30
CA PRO A 34 27.89 -17.08 -22.92
C PRO A 34 29.36 -16.75 -22.61
N ILE A 35 29.59 -15.93 -21.58
CA ILE A 35 30.89 -15.81 -20.87
C ILE A 35 30.64 -15.80 -19.35
N VAL A 36 31.53 -16.47 -18.62
CA VAL A 36 31.49 -16.67 -17.16
C VAL A 36 32.45 -15.67 -16.47
N SER A 37 32.18 -15.30 -15.22
CA SER A 37 33.10 -15.45 -14.08
C SER A 37 33.34 -14.26 -13.13
N HIS A 38 33.53 -14.64 -11.85
CA HIS A 38 34.20 -13.97 -10.73
C HIS A 38 33.53 -12.82 -9.95
N CYS A 39 33.25 -13.15 -8.69
CA CYS A 39 33.06 -12.25 -7.56
C CYS A 39 34.42 -11.98 -6.88
N PRO A 40 34.68 -10.77 -6.37
CA PRO A 40 35.67 -10.54 -5.33
C PRO A 40 35.01 -10.24 -3.97
N THR A 41 35.38 -11.02 -2.96
CA THR A 41 35.09 -10.74 -1.56
C THR A 41 35.85 -9.49 -1.11
N VAL A 42 35.20 -8.56 -0.41
CA VAL A 42 35.89 -7.48 0.31
C VAL A 42 35.68 -7.68 1.80
N VAL A 43 36.78 -7.91 2.51
CA VAL A 43 36.84 -7.94 3.98
C VAL A 43 37.13 -6.52 4.46
N GLY A 44 36.34 -6.02 5.41
CA GLY A 44 36.50 -4.68 5.99
C GLY A 44 36.35 -4.73 7.51
N GLU A 45 37.28 -4.10 8.21
CA GLU A 45 37.49 -4.27 9.65
C GLU A 45 36.44 -3.54 10.51
N GLY A 46 36.25 -4.04 11.74
CA GLY A 46 35.17 -3.60 12.62
C GLY A 46 35.50 -2.38 13.49
N SER A 47 34.45 -1.69 13.92
CA SER A 47 34.47 -0.88 15.15
C SER A 47 33.43 -1.44 16.12
N SER A 48 33.89 -1.92 17.28
CA SER A 48 33.03 -2.55 18.27
C SER A 48 32.34 -1.51 19.16
N SER A 49 31.27 -0.89 18.65
CA SER A 49 30.31 -0.11 19.44
C SER A 49 29.50 -1.05 20.34
N GLY A 50 30.05 -1.38 21.50
CA GLY A 50 29.46 -2.33 22.45
C GLY A 50 28.06 -1.90 22.91
N VAL A 51 27.05 -2.69 22.55
CA VAL A 51 25.66 -2.49 22.97
C VAL A 51 25.52 -2.86 24.45
N ALA A 52 25.43 -1.85 25.33
CA ALA A 52 25.15 -2.04 26.74
C ALA A 52 23.64 -2.30 26.97
N ILE A 53 23.25 -3.55 27.18
CA ILE A 53 21.87 -3.92 27.51
C ILE A 53 21.56 -3.54 28.96
N MET A 54 20.93 -2.38 29.16
CA MET A 54 20.54 -1.91 30.49
C MET A 54 19.31 -2.66 31.01
N ARG A 55 19.49 -3.51 32.03
CA ARG A 55 18.42 -4.34 32.60
C ARG A 55 17.64 -3.54 33.65
N ALA A 56 16.43 -3.10 33.30
CA ALA A 56 15.54 -2.39 34.23
C ALA A 56 15.05 -3.35 35.35
N ILE A 57 15.51 -3.13 36.59
CA ILE A 57 15.06 -3.88 37.77
C ILE A 57 14.00 -3.04 38.50
N SER A 58 12.77 -3.57 38.59
CA SER A 58 11.73 -2.98 39.43
C SER A 58 12.05 -3.23 40.92
N SER A 59 12.42 -2.19 41.67
CA SER A 59 12.64 -2.27 43.11
C SER A 59 11.32 -2.31 43.88
N SER A 60 10.85 -3.52 44.19
CA SER A 60 9.85 -3.70 45.25
C SER A 60 10.51 -3.38 46.60
N SER A 61 10.08 -2.29 47.25
CA SER A 61 10.59 -1.92 48.57
C SER A 61 10.23 -2.96 49.61
N GLN A 62 11.21 -3.77 50.01
CA GLN A 62 11.16 -4.57 51.24
C GLN A 62 12.18 -4.01 52.22
N ARG A 63 11.71 -3.68 53.42
CA ARG A 63 12.57 -3.31 54.55
C ARG A 63 13.51 -4.49 54.86
N ARG A 64 14.79 -4.23 55.00
CA ARG A 64 15.76 -5.24 55.45
C ARG A 64 15.92 -5.12 56.97
N ASP A 65 15.58 -6.18 57.68
CA ASP A 65 16.21 -6.47 58.97
C ASP A 65 17.56 -7.16 58.73
N SER A 66 18.46 -7.06 59.70
CA SER A 66 19.85 -7.48 59.58
C SER A 66 20.12 -8.85 60.21
N SER A 67 20.61 -9.82 59.45
CA SER A 67 21.64 -10.78 59.90
C SER A 67 22.18 -11.68 58.77
N SER A 68 23.51 -11.69 58.65
CA SER A 68 24.43 -12.79 58.24
C SER A 68 24.14 -13.80 57.10
N SER A 69 25.25 -14.23 56.52
CA SER A 69 25.48 -15.39 55.63
C SER A 69 25.24 -15.18 54.13
N ASP A 70 26.27 -15.58 53.37
CA ASP A 70 26.36 -15.44 51.92
C ASP A 70 25.40 -16.38 51.19
N ASP A 71 24.33 -15.81 50.65
CA ASP A 71 23.65 -16.36 49.48
C ASP A 71 23.12 -15.20 48.64
N CYS A 72 24.00 -14.62 47.81
CA CYS A 72 23.60 -13.65 46.77
C CYS A 72 22.92 -14.37 45.58
N ALA A 73 21.98 -15.26 45.89
CA ALA A 73 21.13 -15.93 44.93
C ALA A 73 20.07 -14.94 44.40
N ILE A 74 20.50 -14.00 43.56
CA ILE A 74 19.59 -13.18 42.72
C ILE A 74 18.98 -14.08 41.63
N MET A 75 18.14 -15.03 42.05
CA MET A 75 17.27 -15.82 41.17
C MET A 75 16.01 -15.03 40.82
N ALA A 76 16.22 -13.80 40.35
CA ALA A 76 15.16 -12.83 40.05
C ALA A 76 14.91 -12.73 38.54
N ALA A 77 13.73 -13.22 38.13
CA ALA A 77 13.15 -13.15 36.77
C ALA A 77 13.84 -13.99 35.67
N LYS A 78 13.29 -15.19 35.41
CA LYS A 78 13.46 -15.89 34.11
C LYS A 78 12.72 -15.17 32.98
N HIS A 79 11.44 -14.84 33.16
CA HIS A 79 10.67 -13.98 32.25
C HIS A 79 9.78 -13.01 33.04
N LYS A 80 9.99 -11.70 32.86
CA LYS A 80 9.09 -10.63 33.33
C LYS A 80 8.97 -9.59 32.22
N LEU A 81 7.83 -9.57 31.52
CA LEU A 81 7.58 -8.64 30.41
C LEU A 81 6.80 -7.39 30.85
N HIS A 82 6.02 -7.46 31.93
CA HIS A 82 5.20 -6.31 32.38
C HIS A 82 6.03 -5.07 32.74
N SER A 83 7.29 -5.27 33.16
CA SER A 83 8.25 -4.19 33.45
C SER A 83 8.63 -3.33 32.24
N SER A 84 8.39 -3.78 31.00
CA SER A 84 8.62 -2.98 29.79
C SER A 84 7.35 -2.35 29.21
N GLN A 85 6.17 -2.47 29.84
CA GLN A 85 4.89 -1.99 29.28
C GLN A 85 3.91 -1.33 30.27
N PHE A 86 4.27 -1.21 31.56
CA PHE A 86 3.36 -0.63 32.57
C PHE A 86 3.08 0.88 32.33
N HIS A 87 4.08 1.64 31.89
CA HIS A 87 3.96 3.09 31.64
C HIS A 87 3.56 3.36 30.16
N PRO A 88 2.75 4.40 29.85
CA PRO A 88 2.42 4.77 28.47
C PRO A 88 3.64 4.96 27.56
N THR A 89 4.66 5.69 28.03
CA THR A 89 5.93 5.86 27.29
C THR A 89 6.63 4.53 27.01
N LEU A 90 6.61 3.61 27.98
CA LEU A 90 7.23 2.29 27.80
C LEU A 90 6.48 1.49 26.73
N ARG A 91 5.14 1.49 26.72
CA ARG A 91 4.36 0.89 25.63
C ARG A 91 4.76 1.46 24.27
N LYS A 92 4.81 2.79 24.15
CA LYS A 92 5.19 3.43 22.88
C LYS A 92 6.63 3.09 22.43
N LEU A 93 7.55 2.89 23.37
CA LEU A 93 8.92 2.42 23.07
C LEU A 93 8.98 0.95 22.59
N ASN A 94 7.96 0.12 22.85
CA ASN A 94 7.82 -1.22 22.26
C ASN A 94 7.09 -1.19 20.89
N GLU A 95 6.66 -0.01 20.45
CA GLU A 95 5.95 0.24 19.19
C GLU A 95 6.75 1.23 18.29
N PRO A 96 8.02 0.95 17.95
CA PRO A 96 8.80 1.81 17.06
C PRO A 96 8.31 1.70 15.61
N ASN A 97 8.38 2.81 14.87
CA ASN A 97 8.12 2.91 13.43
C ASN A 97 6.68 2.61 12.98
N VAL A 98 5.73 2.42 13.92
CA VAL A 98 4.30 2.17 13.60
C VAL A 98 3.43 3.42 13.62
N GLU A 99 4.04 4.60 13.75
CA GLU A 99 3.37 5.90 13.58
C GLU A 99 2.64 5.96 12.23
N ILE A 100 1.48 6.63 12.24
CA ILE A 100 0.75 7.01 11.03
C ILE A 100 0.85 8.53 10.89
N THR A 101 1.55 8.99 9.86
CA THR A 101 1.56 10.39 9.44
C THR A 101 0.77 10.56 8.14
N ALA A 102 0.51 11.80 7.74
CA ALA A 102 -0.11 12.06 6.44
C ALA A 102 0.74 11.61 5.24
N THR A 103 2.07 11.49 5.39
CA THR A 103 2.96 10.96 4.33
C THR A 103 2.92 9.44 4.20
N ASN A 104 2.43 8.72 5.23
CA ASN A 104 2.14 7.29 5.11
C ASN A 104 0.80 7.01 4.40
N LEU A 105 0.06 8.03 3.94
CA LEU A 105 -1.28 7.88 3.39
C LEU A 105 -1.34 8.25 1.90
N MET A 106 -1.99 7.38 1.12
CA MET A 106 -2.34 7.63 -0.28
C MET A 106 -3.85 7.45 -0.46
N TYR A 107 -4.51 8.45 -1.04
CA TYR A 107 -5.98 8.49 -1.16
C TYR A 107 -6.45 8.02 -2.55
N PRO A 108 -7.21 6.91 -2.68
CA PRO A 108 -7.87 6.52 -3.91
C PRO A 108 -8.94 7.52 -4.34
N VAL A 109 -8.92 7.94 -5.60
CA VAL A 109 -9.94 8.81 -6.19
C VAL A 109 -10.42 8.24 -7.52
N PHE A 110 -11.75 8.27 -7.73
CA PHE A 110 -12.39 7.78 -8.96
C PHE A 110 -12.80 8.96 -9.82
N LEU A 111 -12.32 9.01 -11.06
CA LEU A 111 -12.49 10.14 -11.96
C LEU A 111 -13.40 9.77 -13.15
N LEU A 112 -14.49 10.54 -13.29
CA LEU A 112 -15.46 10.45 -14.38
C LEU A 112 -15.11 11.41 -15.52
N GLU A 113 -15.73 11.18 -16.67
CA GLU A 113 -15.53 11.99 -17.88
C GLU A 113 -16.21 13.35 -17.84
N ASP A 114 -17.31 13.48 -17.09
CA ASP A 114 -18.02 14.74 -16.91
C ASP A 114 -17.36 15.55 -15.80
N ASP A 115 -16.71 16.65 -16.16
CA ASP A 115 -15.91 17.47 -15.25
C ASP A 115 -16.68 18.00 -14.01
N ASN A 116 -18.03 18.02 -14.02
CA ASN A 116 -18.85 18.51 -12.90
C ASN A 116 -19.54 17.38 -12.11
N ALA A 117 -19.37 16.11 -12.47
CA ALA A 117 -20.07 14.99 -11.83
C ALA A 117 -19.68 14.82 -10.35
N LEU A 118 -20.63 14.27 -9.59
CA LEU A 118 -20.44 13.80 -8.23
C LEU A 118 -21.42 12.65 -7.99
N GLU A 119 -20.92 11.41 -7.98
CA GLU A 119 -21.73 10.19 -7.81
C GLU A 119 -21.27 9.45 -6.56
N GLU A 120 -22.17 9.17 -5.60
CA GLU A 120 -21.81 8.28 -4.49
C GLU A 120 -21.67 6.83 -4.98
N ILE A 121 -20.71 6.08 -4.42
CA ILE A 121 -20.54 4.65 -4.68
C ILE A 121 -21.37 3.89 -3.63
N PRO A 122 -22.52 3.26 -3.97
CA PRO A 122 -23.46 2.77 -2.95
C PRO A 122 -22.89 1.67 -2.03
N SER A 123 -21.90 0.91 -2.49
CA SER A 123 -21.21 -0.11 -1.71
C SER A 123 -20.11 0.41 -0.79
N MET A 124 -19.76 1.70 -0.88
CA MET A 124 -18.72 2.38 -0.08
C MET A 124 -19.25 3.74 0.42
N PRO A 125 -19.99 3.78 1.55
CA PRO A 125 -20.63 5.00 2.03
C PRO A 125 -19.65 6.16 2.21
N ASN A 126 -20.01 7.36 1.77
CA ASN A 126 -19.16 8.56 1.73
C ASN A 126 -17.95 8.50 0.77
N VAL A 127 -17.84 7.50 -0.11
CA VAL A 127 -16.85 7.48 -1.19
C VAL A 127 -17.55 7.79 -2.51
N TYR A 128 -17.01 8.75 -3.25
CA TYR A 128 -17.62 9.26 -4.48
C TYR A 128 -16.73 9.03 -5.70
N ARG A 129 -17.37 9.07 -6.87
CA ARG A 129 -16.73 9.36 -8.15
C ARG A 129 -16.92 10.83 -8.47
N TYR A 130 -15.88 11.46 -8.98
CA TYR A 130 -15.81 12.90 -9.19
C TYR A 130 -15.58 13.22 -10.66
N GLY A 131 -16.19 14.29 -11.15
CA GLY A 131 -15.67 15.05 -12.27
C GLY A 131 -14.45 15.87 -11.85
N LEU A 132 -13.58 16.24 -12.80
CA LEU A 132 -12.33 16.94 -12.51
C LEU A 132 -12.48 18.20 -11.65
N LYS A 133 -13.49 19.05 -11.89
CA LYS A 133 -13.71 20.26 -11.09
C LYS A 133 -14.11 19.91 -9.66
N LYS A 134 -15.00 18.92 -9.50
CA LYS A 134 -15.43 18.42 -8.18
C LYS A 134 -14.30 17.70 -7.43
N LEU A 135 -13.40 17.03 -8.15
CA LEU A 135 -12.19 16.46 -7.57
C LEU A 135 -11.26 17.56 -7.05
N ILE A 136 -11.05 18.64 -7.80
CA ILE A 136 -10.23 19.77 -7.36
C ILE A 136 -10.84 20.48 -6.14
N GLU A 137 -12.16 20.71 -6.15
CA GLU A 137 -12.89 21.27 -4.99
C GLU A 137 -12.74 20.38 -3.73
N HIS A 138 -12.81 19.05 -3.89
CA HIS A 138 -12.68 18.07 -2.80
C HIS A 138 -11.24 17.92 -2.29
N LEU A 139 -10.24 17.91 -3.18
CA LEU A 139 -8.83 17.74 -2.81
C LEU A 139 -8.24 18.99 -2.14
N ALA A 140 -8.67 20.20 -2.49
CA ALA A 140 -8.13 21.44 -1.95
C ALA A 140 -8.08 21.48 -0.40
N PRO A 141 -9.18 21.28 0.34
CA PRO A 141 -9.13 21.25 1.80
C PRO A 141 -8.33 20.06 2.35
N LEU A 142 -8.26 18.92 1.64
CA LEU A 142 -7.47 17.78 2.09
C LEU A 142 -5.96 18.04 1.98
N VAL A 143 -5.52 18.72 0.93
CA VAL A 143 -4.13 19.18 0.76
C VAL A 143 -3.75 20.18 1.87
N GLU A 144 -4.66 21.10 2.24
CA GLU A 144 -4.47 22.00 3.39
C GLU A 144 -4.40 21.25 4.74
N LEU A 145 -5.05 20.08 4.86
CA LEU A 145 -4.91 19.18 6.02
C LEU A 145 -3.64 18.32 5.98
N GLY A 146 -2.85 18.38 4.89
CA GLY A 146 -1.59 17.66 4.71
C GLY A 146 -1.65 16.42 3.82
N LEU A 147 -2.70 16.22 3.01
CA LEU A 147 -2.74 15.17 1.98
C LEU A 147 -1.54 15.31 1.05
N SER A 148 -0.64 14.33 1.06
CA SER A 148 0.58 14.33 0.26
C SER A 148 0.52 13.45 -0.99
N SER A 149 -0.42 12.49 -1.09
CA SER A 149 -0.50 11.62 -2.26
C SER A 149 -1.91 11.09 -2.57
N ILE A 150 -2.18 10.87 -3.88
CA ILE A 150 -3.42 10.28 -4.40
C ILE A 150 -3.14 9.14 -5.38
N LEU A 151 -4.10 8.24 -5.55
CA LEU A 151 -4.12 7.20 -6.58
C LEU A 151 -5.38 7.33 -7.43
N ILE A 152 -5.22 7.70 -8.71
CA ILE A 152 -6.34 7.98 -9.62
C ILE A 152 -6.77 6.73 -10.37
N PHE A 153 -8.08 6.47 -10.37
CA PHE A 153 -8.76 5.45 -11.18
C PHE A 153 -9.69 6.11 -12.20
N GLY A 154 -9.50 5.82 -13.49
CA GLY A 154 -10.42 6.26 -14.55
C GLY A 154 -11.70 5.42 -14.58
N VAL A 155 -12.86 6.07 -14.70
CA VAL A 155 -14.17 5.40 -14.82
C VAL A 155 -14.87 5.90 -16.07
N LEU A 156 -14.99 5.03 -17.09
CA LEU A 156 -15.75 5.33 -18.31
C LEU A 156 -17.23 4.97 -18.16
N VAL A 157 -18.07 5.91 -18.59
CA VAL A 157 -19.54 5.86 -18.66
C VAL A 157 -20.05 6.28 -20.05
N LYS A 158 -19.39 7.24 -20.71
CA LYS A 158 -19.79 7.80 -22.02
C LYS A 158 -18.91 7.28 -23.17
N LEU A 159 -17.59 7.25 -23.02
CA LEU A 159 -16.66 6.64 -23.99
C LEU A 159 -16.92 5.13 -24.11
N PRO A 160 -16.90 4.57 -25.33
CA PRO A 160 -17.16 3.16 -25.54
C PRO A 160 -16.05 2.29 -24.93
N LYS A 161 -16.39 1.04 -24.63
CA LYS A 161 -15.42 0.01 -24.25
C LYS A 161 -15.32 -1.01 -25.38
N ASP A 162 -14.10 -1.41 -25.73
CA ASP A 162 -13.80 -2.35 -26.80
C ASP A 162 -12.89 -3.49 -26.30
N GLU A 163 -12.48 -4.41 -27.17
CA GLU A 163 -11.70 -5.58 -26.76
C GLU A 163 -10.23 -5.26 -26.45
N ASN A 164 -9.73 -4.11 -26.90
CA ASN A 164 -8.33 -3.71 -26.76
C ASN A 164 -8.12 -2.67 -25.64
N GLY A 165 -9.18 -2.03 -25.17
CA GLY A 165 -9.12 -0.93 -24.22
C GLY A 165 -8.61 0.38 -24.85
N THR A 166 -8.95 0.67 -26.12
CA THR A 166 -8.41 1.81 -26.91
C THR A 166 -8.51 3.18 -26.22
N HIS A 167 -9.41 3.33 -25.25
CA HIS A 167 -9.55 4.56 -24.47
C HIS A 167 -8.70 4.63 -23.19
N ALA A 168 -7.84 3.65 -22.92
CA ALA A 168 -6.94 3.64 -21.76
C ALA A 168 -5.90 4.77 -21.80
N ASP A 169 -5.31 5.05 -22.97
CA ASP A 169 -4.25 6.03 -23.20
C ASP A 169 -4.66 7.19 -24.14
N SER A 170 -5.90 7.17 -24.63
CA SER A 170 -6.44 8.20 -25.53
C SER A 170 -6.51 9.60 -24.89
N ASN A 171 -6.33 10.65 -25.70
CA ASN A 171 -6.44 12.05 -25.24
C ASN A 171 -7.81 12.44 -24.64
N SER A 172 -8.86 11.65 -24.88
CA SER A 172 -10.18 11.83 -24.28
C SER A 172 -10.31 11.22 -22.87
N ASN A 173 -9.39 10.33 -22.48
CA ASN A 173 -9.40 9.66 -21.18
C ASN A 173 -9.44 10.68 -20.03
N PRO A 174 -10.33 10.53 -19.05
CA PRO A 174 -10.48 11.50 -17.96
C PRO A 174 -9.18 11.70 -17.16
N VAL A 175 -8.43 10.63 -16.89
CA VAL A 175 -7.17 10.68 -16.12
C VAL A 175 -6.12 11.50 -16.87
N ILE A 176 -5.96 11.25 -18.18
CA ILE A 176 -4.98 11.94 -19.03
C ILE A 176 -5.31 13.43 -19.16
N ARG A 177 -6.60 13.79 -19.31
CA ARG A 177 -7.04 15.19 -19.29
C ARG A 177 -6.80 15.86 -17.93
N ALA A 178 -6.94 15.13 -16.83
CA ALA A 178 -6.80 15.66 -15.48
C ALA A 178 -5.35 15.89 -15.04
N LEU A 179 -4.40 15.04 -15.47
CA LEU A 179 -3.03 15.06 -14.97
C LEU A 179 -2.32 16.44 -15.06
N PRO A 180 -2.34 17.17 -16.20
CA PRO A 180 -1.71 18.49 -16.27
C PRO A 180 -2.36 19.51 -15.33
N LEU A 181 -3.69 19.47 -15.20
CA LEU A 181 -4.46 20.41 -14.40
C LEU A 181 -4.31 20.14 -12.89
N LEU A 182 -4.25 18.87 -12.49
CA LEU A 182 -3.97 18.49 -11.10
C LEU A 182 -2.53 18.86 -10.70
N ARG A 183 -1.53 18.61 -11.55
CA ARG A 183 -0.14 19.03 -11.31
C ARG A 183 0.00 20.56 -11.23
N GLN A 184 -0.71 21.31 -12.09
CA GLN A 184 -0.72 22.77 -12.01
C GLN A 184 -1.39 23.28 -10.73
N ARG A 185 -2.48 22.64 -10.27
CA ARG A 185 -3.24 23.08 -9.10
C ARG A 185 -2.60 22.66 -7.77
N PHE A 186 -1.92 21.52 -7.75
CA PHE A 186 -1.32 20.90 -6.57
C PHE A 186 0.10 20.39 -6.90
N PRO A 187 1.09 21.27 -7.08
CA PRO A 187 2.44 20.87 -7.55
C PRO A 187 3.17 19.90 -6.61
N GLU A 188 2.94 20.03 -5.29
CA GLU A 188 3.55 19.16 -4.27
C GLU A 188 2.77 17.85 -4.03
N LEU A 189 1.62 17.64 -4.69
CA LEU A 189 0.81 16.45 -4.50
C LEU A 189 1.34 15.31 -5.36
N LEU A 190 1.79 14.22 -4.73
CA LEU A 190 2.20 13.01 -5.44
C LEU A 190 0.98 12.33 -6.09
N ILE A 191 0.97 12.25 -7.43
CA ILE A 191 -0.10 11.62 -8.19
C ILE A 191 0.37 10.26 -8.72
N GLY A 192 -0.20 9.19 -8.18
CA GLY A 192 -0.16 7.84 -8.78
C GLY A 192 -1.36 7.60 -9.68
N CYS A 193 -1.19 6.76 -10.71
CA CYS A 193 -2.25 6.33 -11.61
C CYS A 193 -2.38 4.81 -11.60
N ASP A 194 -3.61 4.30 -11.59
CA ASP A 194 -3.90 2.90 -11.91
C ASP A 194 -3.68 2.66 -13.41
N VAL A 195 -2.84 1.68 -13.76
CA VAL A 195 -2.54 1.31 -15.16
C VAL A 195 -3.08 -0.09 -15.39
N CYS A 196 -4.26 -0.17 -16.00
CA CYS A 196 -4.97 -1.43 -16.22
C CYS A 196 -6.00 -1.26 -17.35
N LEU A 197 -6.26 -2.33 -18.13
CA LEU A 197 -7.24 -2.29 -19.20
C LEU A 197 -8.68 -2.59 -18.73
N CYS A 198 -8.89 -3.12 -17.52
CA CYS A 198 -10.24 -3.54 -17.09
C CYS A 198 -11.32 -2.43 -16.95
N PRO A 199 -11.02 -1.14 -16.69
CA PRO A 199 -12.07 -0.12 -16.76
C PRO A 199 -12.40 0.28 -18.21
N TYR A 200 -11.55 -0.07 -19.18
CA TYR A 200 -11.61 0.35 -20.58
C TYR A 200 -12.06 -0.77 -21.53
N THR A 201 -11.91 -2.04 -21.16
CA THR A 201 -12.30 -3.19 -22.01
C THR A 201 -13.77 -3.59 -21.88
N SER A 202 -14.36 -4.08 -22.97
CA SER A 202 -15.73 -4.60 -23.05
C SER A 202 -15.92 -5.86 -22.21
N HIS A 203 -14.92 -6.74 -22.20
CA HIS A 203 -14.90 -7.99 -21.44
C HIS A 203 -14.42 -7.81 -19.98
N GLY A 204 -13.96 -6.62 -19.58
CA GLY A 204 -13.62 -6.29 -18.19
C GLY A 204 -12.46 -7.08 -17.56
N HIS A 205 -11.61 -7.71 -18.37
CA HIS A 205 -10.35 -8.34 -17.92
C HIS A 205 -9.21 -7.31 -17.91
N CYS A 206 -8.15 -7.59 -17.15
CA CYS A 206 -7.06 -6.63 -16.91
C CYS A 206 -6.08 -6.47 -18.08
N GLY A 207 -6.12 -7.38 -19.05
CA GLY A 207 -5.33 -7.35 -20.30
C GLY A 207 -6.15 -7.82 -21.49
N ILE A 208 -5.56 -7.76 -22.69
CA ILE A 208 -6.17 -8.19 -23.97
C ILE A 208 -6.40 -9.71 -23.95
N VAL A 209 -7.56 -10.15 -24.44
CA VAL A 209 -7.93 -11.57 -24.52
C VAL A 209 -7.72 -12.09 -25.95
N ILE A 210 -6.78 -13.02 -26.13
CA ILE A 210 -6.51 -13.68 -27.43
C ILE A 210 -7.08 -15.10 -27.40
N ASN A 211 -8.14 -15.34 -28.19
CA ASN A 211 -8.92 -16.57 -28.15
C ASN A 211 -8.24 -17.81 -28.77
N ASP A 212 -7.16 -17.67 -29.53
CA ASP A 212 -6.53 -18.78 -30.26
C ASP A 212 -5.70 -19.74 -29.39
N ALA A 213 -5.23 -19.29 -28.21
CA ALA A 213 -4.27 -20.07 -27.40
C ALA A 213 -4.93 -21.16 -26.53
N ALA A 214 -6.22 -21.04 -26.21
CA ALA A 214 -6.91 -22.00 -25.36
C ALA A 214 -8.39 -22.13 -25.71
N LYS A 215 -8.87 -23.36 -25.94
CA LYS A 215 -10.29 -23.69 -26.16
C LYS A 215 -11.16 -23.60 -24.89
N SER A 216 -10.81 -22.69 -24.00
CA SER A 216 -11.49 -22.39 -22.75
C SER A 216 -11.81 -20.90 -22.75
N ALA A 217 -13.01 -20.56 -23.24
CA ALA A 217 -13.47 -19.17 -23.23
C ALA A 217 -13.41 -18.62 -21.80
N PRO A 218 -12.78 -17.46 -21.56
CA PRO A 218 -12.70 -16.90 -20.23
C PRO A 218 -14.10 -16.59 -19.70
N GLN A 219 -14.41 -17.11 -18.52
CA GLN A 219 -15.69 -16.83 -17.88
C GLN A 219 -15.69 -15.38 -17.42
N PHE A 220 -16.59 -14.57 -17.98
CA PHE A 220 -16.67 -13.12 -17.71
C PHE A 220 -16.67 -12.85 -16.19
N GLY A 221 -15.69 -12.08 -15.74
CA GLY A 221 -15.52 -11.73 -14.32
C GLY A 221 -14.61 -12.66 -13.50
N ASP A 222 -14.27 -13.87 -13.99
CA ASP A 222 -13.25 -14.69 -13.31
C ASP A 222 -11.85 -14.16 -13.63
N ARG A 223 -11.07 -13.90 -12.58
CA ARG A 223 -9.72 -13.32 -12.65
C ARG A 223 -8.64 -14.26 -12.09
N ARG A 224 -9.01 -15.47 -11.65
CA ARG A 224 -8.11 -16.47 -11.02
C ARG A 224 -6.95 -16.95 -11.91
N ALA A 225 -7.02 -16.72 -13.22
CA ALA A 225 -5.95 -17.05 -14.15
C ALA A 225 -4.71 -16.12 -14.03
N TYR A 226 -4.88 -14.92 -13.46
CA TYR A 226 -3.79 -13.93 -13.33
C TYR A 226 -3.73 -13.25 -11.96
N GLN A 227 -4.84 -13.19 -11.22
CA GLN A 227 -4.83 -12.86 -9.79
C GLN A 227 -4.33 -14.07 -9.01
N LEU A 228 -3.41 -13.84 -8.08
CA LEU A 228 -2.79 -14.90 -7.29
C LEU A 228 -3.84 -15.62 -6.42
N PRO A 229 -3.85 -16.97 -6.36
CA PRO A 229 -4.67 -17.71 -5.41
C PRO A 229 -4.37 -17.29 -3.97
N SER A 230 -5.40 -17.13 -3.13
CA SER A 230 -5.27 -16.58 -1.77
C SER A 230 -4.26 -17.33 -0.88
N GLY A 231 -4.17 -18.66 -0.99
CA GLY A 231 -3.18 -19.46 -0.24
C GLY A 231 -1.77 -19.48 -0.82
N SER A 232 -1.50 -18.80 -1.94
CA SER A 232 -0.27 -18.99 -2.74
C SER A 232 0.89 -18.07 -2.32
N ARG A 233 1.28 -18.12 -1.04
CA ARG A 233 2.40 -17.37 -0.45
C ARG A 233 3.66 -17.32 -1.35
N GLY A 234 4.10 -18.48 -1.84
CA GLY A 234 5.27 -18.58 -2.73
C GLY A 234 5.11 -17.96 -4.12
N LEU A 235 3.88 -17.78 -4.63
CA LEU A 235 3.65 -17.02 -5.87
C LEU A 235 3.72 -15.51 -5.61
N GLY A 236 3.22 -15.03 -4.47
CA GLY A 236 3.32 -13.61 -4.08
C GLY A 236 4.77 -13.13 -4.03
N ILE A 237 5.64 -13.91 -3.36
CA ILE A 237 7.07 -13.61 -3.25
C ILE A 237 7.79 -13.71 -4.60
N ARG A 238 7.47 -14.72 -5.42
CA ARG A 238 8.05 -14.85 -6.77
C ARG A 238 7.62 -13.72 -7.69
N ALA A 239 6.39 -13.22 -7.58
CA ALA A 239 5.92 -12.06 -8.32
C ALA A 239 6.65 -10.79 -7.85
N ALA A 240 6.74 -10.55 -6.54
CA ALA A 240 7.48 -9.39 -6.01
C ALA A 240 8.96 -9.37 -6.45
N ARG A 241 9.64 -10.52 -6.43
CA ARG A 241 11.01 -10.64 -6.97
C ARG A 241 11.07 -10.30 -8.45
N ARG A 242 10.20 -10.90 -9.27
CA ARG A 242 10.17 -10.65 -10.71
C ARG A 242 9.93 -9.17 -11.00
N ASP A 243 9.01 -8.54 -10.29
CA ASP A 243 8.69 -7.13 -10.50
C ASP A 243 9.90 -6.23 -10.14
N ILE A 244 10.72 -6.60 -9.15
CA ILE A 244 12.04 -5.98 -8.90
C ILE A 244 13.01 -6.24 -10.05
N ASP A 245 13.15 -7.49 -10.51
CA ASP A 245 14.04 -7.87 -11.61
C ASP A 245 13.66 -7.14 -12.93
N GLU A 246 12.38 -6.80 -13.11
CA GLU A 246 11.80 -6.00 -14.20
C GLU A 246 11.89 -4.48 -13.95
N GLY A 247 12.41 -4.03 -12.80
CA GLY A 247 12.73 -2.62 -12.51
C GLY A 247 11.67 -1.84 -11.73
N ALA A 248 10.87 -2.48 -10.89
CA ALA A 248 9.92 -1.78 -10.01
C ALA A 248 10.63 -0.94 -8.93
N ASP A 249 10.34 0.37 -8.91
CA ASP A 249 10.85 1.32 -7.91
C ASP A 249 10.25 1.10 -6.50
N MET A 250 9.06 0.51 -6.41
CA MET A 250 8.27 0.29 -5.19
C MET A 250 7.40 -0.97 -5.31
N LEU A 251 7.09 -1.63 -4.19
CA LEU A 251 6.25 -2.83 -4.15
C LEU A 251 4.88 -2.56 -3.55
N MET A 252 3.91 -3.48 -3.74
CA MET A 252 2.59 -3.38 -3.13
C MET A 252 2.00 -4.75 -2.75
N VAL A 253 1.26 -4.83 -1.64
CA VAL A 253 0.37 -5.96 -1.32
C VAL A 253 -1.10 -5.51 -1.31
N LYS A 254 -1.97 -6.32 -1.91
CA LYS A 254 -3.41 -6.06 -2.10
C LYS A 254 -4.16 -7.40 -2.24
N PRO A 255 -5.20 -7.69 -1.43
CA PRO A 255 -5.74 -6.94 -0.29
C PRO A 255 -4.76 -6.72 0.87
N GLY A 256 -5.17 -5.94 1.88
CA GLY A 256 -4.28 -5.48 2.95
C GLY A 256 -4.39 -6.32 4.22
N MET A 257 -5.50 -6.16 4.95
CA MET A 257 -5.69 -6.76 6.28
C MET A 257 -5.59 -8.29 6.26
N SER A 258 -6.01 -8.92 5.17
CA SER A 258 -6.04 -10.38 5.01
C SER A 258 -4.70 -11.00 4.56
N TYR A 259 -3.67 -10.18 4.29
CA TYR A 259 -2.36 -10.62 3.76
C TYR A 259 -1.18 -9.93 4.47
N LEU A 260 -1.34 -9.59 5.75
CA LEU A 260 -0.27 -8.96 6.56
C LEU A 260 0.96 -9.85 6.75
N ASP A 261 0.80 -11.18 6.61
CA ASP A 261 1.88 -12.15 6.51
C ASP A 261 2.70 -11.94 5.23
N ILE A 262 2.04 -11.79 4.07
CA ILE A 262 2.70 -11.50 2.79
C ILE A 262 3.41 -10.14 2.83
N VAL A 263 2.79 -9.11 3.43
CA VAL A 263 3.43 -7.79 3.65
C VAL A 263 4.74 -7.95 4.43
N ARG A 264 4.71 -8.75 5.51
CA ARG A 264 5.88 -9.01 6.35
C ARG A 264 6.95 -9.81 5.62
N ASP A 265 6.57 -10.83 4.85
CA ASP A 265 7.52 -11.60 4.05
C ASP A 265 8.21 -10.73 2.99
N VAL A 266 7.43 -10.00 2.20
CA VAL A 266 7.95 -9.08 1.18
C VAL A 266 8.90 -8.05 1.80
N LYS A 267 8.55 -7.45 2.95
CA LYS A 267 9.43 -6.46 3.60
C LYS A 267 10.68 -7.07 4.24
N ASN A 268 10.64 -8.35 4.63
CA ASN A 268 11.82 -9.05 5.15
C ASN A 268 12.77 -9.47 4.02
N GLU A 269 12.24 -9.78 2.83
CA GLU A 269 13.00 -10.26 1.68
C GLU A 269 13.56 -9.11 0.82
N PHE A 270 12.85 -7.97 0.78
CA PHE A 270 13.19 -6.76 0.01
C PHE A 270 13.10 -5.49 0.89
N PRO A 271 13.86 -5.40 2.02
CA PRO A 271 13.73 -4.32 2.99
C PRO A 271 14.01 -2.91 2.43
N GLU A 272 14.86 -2.82 1.40
CA GLU A 272 15.31 -1.60 0.73
C GLU A 272 14.23 -0.93 -0.15
N TYR A 273 13.20 -1.67 -0.55
CA TYR A 273 12.11 -1.14 -1.39
C TYR A 273 10.96 -0.57 -0.53
N PRO A 274 10.42 0.62 -0.87
CA PRO A 274 9.20 1.14 -0.26
C PRO A 274 8.04 0.17 -0.51
N LEU A 275 7.38 -0.29 0.57
CA LEU A 275 6.28 -1.24 0.47
C LEU A 275 4.93 -0.56 0.70
N PHE A 276 4.06 -0.61 -0.29
CA PHE A 276 2.70 -0.12 -0.21
C PHE A 276 1.74 -1.25 0.21
N ILE A 277 0.64 -0.88 0.86
CA ILE A 277 -0.45 -1.81 1.16
C ILE A 277 -1.79 -1.17 0.82
N TYR A 278 -2.69 -1.94 0.20
CA TYR A 278 -4.00 -1.43 -0.21
C TYR A 278 -5.12 -2.01 0.67
N GLN A 279 -5.69 -1.16 1.53
CA GLN A 279 -6.94 -1.45 2.22
C GLN A 279 -8.12 -1.36 1.23
N VAL A 280 -8.54 -2.51 0.69
CA VAL A 280 -9.51 -2.58 -0.41
C VAL A 280 -10.93 -2.19 0.03
N SER A 281 -11.79 -1.94 -0.96
CA SER A 281 -13.20 -1.52 -0.77
C SER A 281 -13.98 -2.43 0.19
N GLY A 282 -13.77 -3.75 0.12
CA GLY A 282 -14.37 -4.71 1.05
C GLY A 282 -13.92 -4.52 2.50
N GLU A 283 -12.63 -4.25 2.74
CA GLU A 283 -12.08 -3.99 4.07
C GLU A 283 -12.57 -2.65 4.63
N TYR A 284 -12.64 -1.61 3.79
CA TYR A 284 -13.26 -0.33 4.14
C TYR A 284 -14.72 -0.49 4.56
N SER A 285 -15.54 -1.11 3.71
CA SER A 285 -16.96 -1.27 3.97
C SER A 285 -17.24 -2.21 5.15
N MET A 286 -16.40 -3.23 5.37
CA MET A 286 -16.47 -4.07 6.57
C MET A 286 -16.33 -3.25 7.86
N LEU A 287 -15.33 -2.35 7.93
CA LEU A 287 -15.12 -1.48 9.09
C LEU A 287 -16.26 -0.47 9.27
N ILE A 288 -16.73 0.17 8.18
CA ILE A 288 -17.87 1.10 8.22
C ILE A 288 -19.14 0.42 8.74
N HIS A 289 -19.46 -0.78 8.25
CA HIS A 289 -20.70 -1.46 8.66
C HIS A 289 -20.61 -2.06 10.07
N GLY A 290 -19.45 -2.59 10.47
CA GLY A 290 -19.23 -3.05 11.86
C GLY A 290 -19.38 -1.92 12.88
N ALA A 291 -18.82 -0.73 12.59
CA ALA A 291 -18.98 0.44 13.44
C ALA A 291 -20.44 0.95 13.45
N LYS A 292 -21.11 1.04 12.29
CA LYS A 292 -22.53 1.42 12.20
C LYS A 292 -23.47 0.47 12.95
N ALA A 293 -23.12 -0.82 13.02
CA ALA A 293 -23.86 -1.83 13.80
C ALA A 293 -23.56 -1.77 15.31
N GLY A 294 -22.67 -0.89 15.77
CA GLY A 294 -22.29 -0.77 17.18
C GLY A 294 -21.36 -1.89 17.68
N ALA A 295 -20.75 -2.68 16.78
CA ALA A 295 -19.84 -3.76 17.17
C ALA A 295 -18.52 -3.23 17.75
N PHE A 296 -18.10 -2.04 17.34
CA PHE A 296 -16.89 -1.35 17.82
C PHE A 296 -16.92 0.15 17.48
N GLU A 297 -16.03 0.91 18.10
CA GLU A 297 -15.78 2.32 17.77
C GLU A 297 -14.78 2.41 16.59
N LEU A 298 -15.10 3.22 15.58
CA LEU A 298 -14.39 3.24 14.30
C LEU A 298 -12.95 3.78 14.41
N LYS A 299 -12.72 4.87 15.14
CA LYS A 299 -11.39 5.47 15.30
C LYS A 299 -10.43 4.50 15.97
N THR A 300 -10.89 3.80 17.01
CA THR A 300 -10.13 2.81 17.76
C THR A 300 -9.71 1.64 16.87
N VAL A 301 -10.66 0.96 16.21
CA VAL A 301 -10.35 -0.22 15.38
C VAL A 301 -9.61 0.17 14.10
N LEU A 302 -9.91 1.31 13.48
CA LEU A 302 -9.16 1.77 12.31
C LEU A 302 -7.70 2.09 12.68
N ASN A 303 -7.45 2.74 13.81
CA ASN A 303 -6.08 2.97 14.28
C ASN A 303 -5.33 1.65 14.55
N GLU A 304 -5.98 0.64 15.13
CA GLU A 304 -5.38 -0.69 15.32
C GLU A 304 -5.04 -1.34 13.98
N VAL A 305 -5.96 -1.29 13.00
CA VAL A 305 -5.74 -1.80 11.64
C VAL A 305 -4.56 -1.11 10.97
N LEU A 306 -4.52 0.23 10.94
CA LEU A 306 -3.44 0.98 10.30
C LEU A 306 -2.09 0.73 11.01
N THR A 307 -2.10 0.66 12.34
CA THR A 307 -0.92 0.28 13.14
C THR A 307 -0.45 -1.13 12.79
N SER A 308 -1.37 -2.08 12.57
CA SER A 308 -1.04 -3.44 12.15
C SER A 308 -0.38 -3.49 10.76
N MET A 309 -0.79 -2.60 9.84
CA MET A 309 -0.22 -2.46 8.50
C MET A 309 1.21 -1.92 8.53
N ARG A 310 1.47 -0.86 9.32
CA ARG A 310 2.84 -0.37 9.57
C ARG A 310 3.70 -1.44 10.25
N ARG A 311 3.15 -2.11 11.28
CA ARG A 311 3.83 -3.21 12.01
C ARG A 311 4.13 -4.40 11.10
N ALA A 312 3.32 -4.64 10.07
CA ALA A 312 3.60 -5.65 9.04
C ALA A 312 4.73 -5.23 8.08
N GLY A 313 5.06 -3.93 7.99
CA GLY A 313 6.20 -3.42 7.22
C GLY A 313 5.84 -2.47 6.09
N ALA A 314 4.57 -2.05 5.96
CA ALA A 314 4.14 -1.12 4.93
C ALA A 314 4.62 0.31 5.22
N ASP A 315 5.28 0.92 4.24
CA ASP A 315 5.75 2.30 4.22
C ASP A 315 4.63 3.30 3.88
N CYS A 316 3.73 2.91 2.97
CA CYS A 316 2.55 3.67 2.58
C CYS A 316 1.29 2.81 2.61
N ILE A 317 0.17 3.40 3.05
CA ILE A 317 -1.15 2.77 3.15
C ILE A 317 -2.10 3.50 2.20
N ILE A 318 -2.58 2.76 1.20
CA ILE A 318 -3.66 3.19 0.31
C ILE A 318 -4.99 2.86 0.98
N THR A 319 -5.78 3.88 1.31
CA THR A 319 -7.06 3.72 2.04
C THR A 319 -8.08 4.79 1.66
N TYR A 320 -9.36 4.45 1.68
CA TYR A 320 -10.46 5.41 1.50
C TYR A 320 -10.73 6.26 2.75
N PHE A 321 -10.14 5.93 3.91
CA PHE A 321 -10.31 6.68 5.16
C PHE A 321 -9.46 7.96 5.23
N VAL A 322 -8.60 8.27 4.25
CA VAL A 322 -7.69 9.43 4.32
C VAL A 322 -8.39 10.76 4.70
N PRO A 323 -9.56 11.14 4.15
CA PRO A 323 -10.26 12.35 4.57
C PRO A 323 -10.59 12.37 6.09
N THR A 324 -11.02 11.23 6.62
CA THR A 324 -11.33 11.04 8.05
C THR A 324 -10.06 11.10 8.91
N LEU A 325 -8.99 10.42 8.47
CA LEU A 325 -7.72 10.35 9.19
C LEU A 325 -7.04 11.72 9.29
N LEU A 326 -7.00 12.48 8.20
CA LEU A 326 -6.43 13.84 8.19
C LEU A 326 -7.20 14.78 9.13
N GLN A 327 -8.53 14.67 9.17
CA GLN A 327 -9.35 15.44 10.11
C GLN A 327 -9.07 15.05 11.57
N TRP A 328 -8.94 13.76 11.88
CA TRP A 328 -8.55 13.32 13.22
C TRP A 328 -7.15 13.78 13.61
N MET A 329 -6.16 13.67 12.71
CA MET A 329 -4.80 14.16 12.95
C MET A 329 -4.76 15.67 13.24
N LYS A 330 -5.62 16.47 12.61
CA LYS A 330 -5.76 17.90 12.93
C LYS A 330 -6.37 18.11 14.31
N THR A 331 -7.45 17.40 14.64
CA THR A 331 -8.10 17.50 15.96
C THR A 331 -7.18 17.05 17.09
N ASP A 332 -6.47 15.94 16.92
CA ASP A 332 -5.56 15.37 17.93
C ASP A 332 -4.26 16.17 18.12
N ARG A 333 -3.98 17.17 17.26
CA ARG A 333 -2.90 18.17 17.43
C ARG A 333 -3.34 19.45 18.15
N LEU A 334 -4.66 19.67 18.28
CA LEU A 334 -5.24 20.87 18.89
C LEU A 334 -5.69 20.64 20.35
N ASN A 335 -5.66 19.38 20.81
CA ASN A 335 -6.01 18.94 22.16
C ASN A 335 -4.75 18.47 22.91
#